data_AF-A0A7X4JSQ8-F1
#
_entry.id   AF-A0A7X4JSQ8-F1
#
_cell.length_a   1.000
_cell.length_b   1.000
_cell.length_c   1.000
_cell.angle_alpha   90.00
_cell.angle_beta   90.00
_cell.angle_gamma   90.00
#
_symmetry.space_group_name_H-M   'P 1'
#
loop_
_entity.id
_entity.type
_entity.pdbx_description
1 polymer ?
#
loop_
_entity_poly.entity_id
_entity_poly.type
_entity_poly.pdbx_seq_one_letter_code
_entity_poly.pdbx_strand_id
1 'polypeptide(L)' 'MASLTSLEAPNANIRDLTGLEFATRLTRLDLSDNIIQDLTPLSGLTNLTTLILSDNSISD' A
#
# COMPACT_ATOMS: atom_id res chain seq x y z
N MET A 1 -20.93 -2.08 -5.96
CA MET A 1 -19.85 -1.19 -5.49
C MET A 1 -18.53 -1.86 -5.85
N ALA A 2 -17.63 -1.17 -6.55
CA ALA A 2 -16.37 -1.76 -6.98
C ALA A 2 -15.50 -2.03 -5.74
N SER A 3 -15.05 -3.27 -5.56
CA SER A 3 -14.05 -3.61 -4.55
C SER A 3 -12.67 -3.52 -5.19
N LEU A 4 -11.79 -2.71 -4.60
CA LEU A 4 -10.40 -2.61 -5.06
C LEU A 4 -9.67 -3.90 -4.68
N THR A 5 -9.12 -4.60 -5.67
CA THR A 5 -8.37 -5.86 -5.48
C THR A 5 -6.88 -5.71 -5.80
N SER A 6 -6.53 -4.77 -6.68
CA SER A 6 -5.14 -4.41 -7.00
C SER A 6 -5.01 -2.89 -7.02
N LEU A 7 -3.89 -2.38 -6.49
CA LEU A 7 -3.49 -0.98 -6.58
C LEU A 7 -2.00 -0.92 -6.95
N GLU A 8 -1.69 -0.20 -8.02
CA GLU A 8 -0.33 -0.01 -8.53
C GLU A 8 -0.12 1.49 -8.73
N ALA A 9 0.80 2.06 -7.96
CA ALA A 9 1.15 3.47 -8.03
C ALA A 9 2.66 3.69 -7.79
N PRO A 10 3.53 3.14 -8.67
CA PRO A 10 4.95 3.41 -8.59
C PRO A 10 5.25 4.87 -8.91
N ASN A 11 6.24 5.47 -8.23
CA ASN A 11 6.71 6.83 -8.51
C ASN A 11 5.58 7.90 -8.51
N ALA A 12 4.73 7.86 -7.49
CA ALA A 12 3.57 8.73 -7.36
C ALA A 12 3.73 9.80 -6.27
N ASN A 13 4.91 9.92 -5.65
CA ASN A 13 5.18 10.79 -4.51
C ASN A 13 4.26 10.54 -3.30
N ILE A 14 3.80 9.30 -3.13
CA ILE A 14 2.93 8.89 -2.03
C ILE A 14 3.73 8.90 -0.72
N ARG A 15 3.11 9.45 0.32
CA ARG A 15 3.67 9.53 1.69
C ARG A 15 2.72 8.98 2.74
N ASP A 16 1.43 9.10 2.49
CA ASP A 16 0.36 8.76 3.41
C ASP A 16 -0.49 7.64 2.80
N LEU A 17 -0.72 6.60 3.59
CA LEU A 17 -1.51 5.43 3.24
C LEU A 17 -2.90 5.43 3.89
N THR A 18 -3.26 6.51 4.60
CA THR A 18 -4.57 6.67 5.22
C THR A 18 -5.68 6.43 4.20
N GLY A 19 -6.65 5.60 4.57
CA GLY A 19 -7.75 5.15 3.74
C GLY A 19 -7.52 3.77 3.12
N LEU A 20 -6.28 3.28 3.02
CA LEU A 20 -6.02 1.93 2.52
C LEU A 20 -6.49 0.84 3.49
N GLU A 21 -6.67 1.14 4.78
CA GLU A 21 -7.21 0.21 5.77
C GLU A 21 -8.63 -0.29 5.42
N PHE A 22 -9.39 0.47 4.62
CA PHE A 22 -10.72 0.08 4.16
C PHE A 22 -10.69 -0.85 2.94
N ALA A 23 -9.56 -0.98 2.25
CA ALA A 23 -9.39 -1.84 1.09
C ALA A 23 -9.19 -3.32 1.49
N THR A 24 -10.07 -3.86 2.32
CA THR A 24 -9.95 -5.20 2.94
C THR A 24 -9.90 -6.37 1.95
N ARG A 25 -10.24 -6.12 0.68
CA ARG A 25 -10.20 -7.10 -0.43
C ARG A 25 -8.96 -6.95 -1.33
N LEU A 26 -8.04 -6.05 -0.99
CA LEU A 26 -6.80 -5.83 -1.72
C LEU A 26 -5.90 -7.07 -1.58
N THR A 27 -5.47 -7.60 -2.72
CA THR A 27 -4.57 -8.77 -2.78
C THR A 27 -3.19 -8.39 -3.31
N ARG A 28 -3.09 -7.30 -4.08
CA ARG A 28 -1.84 -6.76 -4.62
C ARG A 28 -1.73 -5.26 -4.38
N LEU A 29 -0.59 -4.84 -3.84
CA LEU A 29 -0.22 -3.46 -3.63
C LEU A 29 1.21 -3.22 -4.12
N ASP A 30 1.36 -2.37 -5.12
CA ASP A 30 2.66 -1.86 -5.58
C ASP A 30 2.73 -0.35 -5.34
N LEU A 31 3.61 0.03 -4.43
CA LEU A 31 3.92 1.41 -4.07
C LEU A 31 5.44 1.66 -4.13
N SER A 32 6.14 0.97 -5.03
CA SER A 32 7.57 1.20 -5.27
C SER A 32 7.88 2.66 -5.65
N ASP A 33 9.11 3.12 -5.40
CA ASP A 33 9.57 4.47 -5.74
C ASP A 33 8.71 5.60 -5.13
N ASN A 34 8.27 5.43 -3.88
CA ASN A 34 7.52 6.46 -3.16
C ASN A 34 8.31 6.96 -1.95
N ILE A 35 7.65 7.67 -1.03
CA ILE A 35 8.30 8.32 0.11
C ILE A 35 7.56 7.95 1.40
N ILE A 36 7.05 6.72 1.45
CA ILE A 36 6.29 6.15 2.55
C ILE A 36 7.25 5.85 3.71
N GLN A 37 6.79 6.16 4.92
CA GLN A 37 7.51 5.90 6.17
C GLN A 37 6.67 5.06 7.13
N ASP A 38 5.35 5.26 7.14
CA ASP A 38 4.42 4.57 8.02
C ASP A 38 3.59 3.55 7.24
N LEU A 39 3.67 2.28 7.65
CA LEU A 39 2.90 1.18 7.09
C LEU A 39 1.73 0.77 7.98
N THR A 40 1.48 1.46 9.10
CA THR A 40 0.39 1.18 10.04
C THR A 40 -0.97 1.03 9.34
N PRO A 41 -1.35 1.84 8.32
CA PRO A 41 -2.62 1.66 7.62
C PRO A 41 -2.79 0.32 6.90
N LEU A 42 -1.71 -0.43 6.66
CA LEU A 42 -1.74 -1.73 5.99
C LEU A 42 -1.99 -2.90 6.95
N SER A 43 -1.95 -2.70 8.27
CA SER A 43 -1.95 -3.77 9.26
C SER A 43 -3.19 -4.67 9.23
N GLY A 44 -4.32 -4.14 8.74
CA GLY A 44 -5.60 -4.86 8.62
C GLY A 44 -5.81 -5.60 7.30
N LEU A 45 -4.89 -5.49 6.34
CA LEU A 45 -5.06 -6.03 4.98
C LEU A 45 -4.69 -7.52 4.91
N THR A 46 -5.46 -8.35 5.60
CA THR A 46 -5.19 -9.79 5.75
C THR A 46 -5.27 -10.61 4.45
N ASN A 47 -5.88 -10.05 3.40
CA ASN A 47 -5.94 -10.68 2.08
C ASN A 47 -4.76 -10.30 1.16
N LEU A 48 -3.86 -9.41 1.62
CA LEU A 48 -2.73 -8.95 0.81
C LEU A 48 -1.71 -10.07 0.63
N THR A 49 -1.53 -10.51 -0.61
CA THR A 49 -0.58 -11.58 -0.97
C THR A 49 0.66 -11.07 -1.68
N THR A 50 0.59 -9.86 -2.24
CA THR A 50 1.72 -9.18 -2.88
C THR A 50 1.84 -7.75 -2.35
N LEU A 51 3.00 -7.42 -1.81
CA LEU A 51 3.35 -6.06 -1.36
C LEU A 51 4.73 -5.69 -1.92
N ILE A 52 4.79 -4.63 -2.73
CA ILE A 52 6.03 -4.10 -3.30
C ILE A 52 6.21 -2.67 -2.77
N LEU A 53 7.29 -2.46 -2.03
CA LEU A 53 7.62 -1.20 -1.34
C LEU A 53 9.08 -0.79 -1.55
N SER A 54 9.76 -1.34 -2.57
CA SER A 54 11.14 -0.95 -2.89
C SER A 54 11.25 0.56 -3.08
N ASP A 55 12.41 1.12 -2.74
CA ASP A 55 12.70 2.53 -2.95
C ASP A 55 11.70 3.47 -2.25
N ASN A 56 11.33 3.10 -1.01
CA ASN A 56 10.64 3.97 -0.05
C ASN A 56 11.56 4.36 1.11
N SER A 57 11.10 5.29 1.95
CA SER A 57 11.83 5.76 3.14
C SER A 57 11.42 5.02 4.42
N ILE A 58 11.06 3.74 4.32
CA ILE A 58 10.59 2.94 5.45
C ILE A 58 11.76 2.72 6.42
N SER A 59 11.55 3.09 7.68
CA SER A 59 12.46 2.77 8.79
C SER A 59 11.90 1.58 9.57
N ASP A 60 12.82 0.77 10.11
CA ASP A 60 12.51 -0.22 11.16
C ASP A 60 12.02 0.47 12.45
#